data_AF-A0A524DA08-F1
#
_entry.id   AF-A0A524DA08-F1
#
_cell.length_a   1.000
_cell.length_b   1.000
_cell.length_c   1.000
_cell.angle_alpha   90.00
_cell.angle_beta   90.00
_cell.angle_gamma   90.00
#
_symmetry.space_group_name_H-M   'P 1'
#
loop_
_entity.id
_entity.type
_entity.pdbx_description
1 polymer ?
#
loop_
_entity_poly.entity_id
_entity_poly.type
_entity_poly.pdbx_seq_one_letter_code
_entity_poly.pdbx_strand_id
1 'polypeptide(L)'
;MNDKFCCDTSVIFSGQIIRLIEDGDLGIKPNIIIPNIVVAEIEYRSNIQKEIGFYGINILKELREFHEKGEINLIISGDRPTRDQIKLSPGGELDALIREEAIKNDAILITTDRIQGDVGIFEGLEVFYVRDRSPRKPREVLELKLLYFFDDSTMSVHLKRNNPPYAKKGSPGNWRLEKISNDVISNQEIEDIAYEIVEFVREDEHSFIEIEKTGAMVAQMREFRIVITRPPFSNDVEITAVRPLVTL
;
A
#
# COMPACT_ATOMS: atom_id res chain seq x y z
N MET A 1 27.74 12.13 7.43
CA MET A 1 27.14 13.22 6.64
C MET A 1 25.66 13.22 6.96
N ASN A 2 25.00 14.38 6.89
CA ASN A 2 23.57 14.48 7.19
C ASN A 2 22.82 14.36 5.86
N ASP A 3 22.87 13.17 5.27
CA ASP A 3 22.40 12.94 3.90
C ASP A 3 20.89 13.25 3.82
N LYS A 4 20.50 13.90 2.72
CA LYS A 4 19.12 14.31 2.46
C LYS A 4 18.55 13.43 1.37
N PHE A 5 17.34 12.94 1.61
CA PHE A 5 16.67 12.00 0.73
C PHE A 5 15.31 12.56 0.34
N CYS A 6 15.11 12.82 -0.95
CA CYS A 6 13.84 13.26 -1.51
C CYS A 6 13.03 12.05 -1.94
N CYS A 7 11.89 11.79 -1.29
CA CYS A 7 11.08 10.63 -1.58
C CYS A 7 10.13 10.90 -2.74
N ASP A 8 10.14 9.99 -3.70
CA ASP A 8 9.12 9.88 -4.74
C ASP A 8 7.80 9.26 -4.22
N THR A 9 6.69 9.48 -4.91
CA THR A 9 5.39 8.86 -4.61
C THR A 9 5.47 7.32 -4.66
N SER A 10 6.28 6.76 -5.56
CA SER A 10 6.47 5.32 -5.72
C SER A 10 7.10 4.63 -4.49
N VAL A 11 8.06 5.29 -3.83
CA VAL A 11 8.72 4.73 -2.62
C VAL A 11 7.79 4.76 -1.41
N ILE A 12 6.83 5.69 -1.37
CA ILE A 12 5.80 5.73 -0.34
C ILE A 12 4.79 4.58 -0.53
N PHE A 13 4.24 4.41 -1.73
CA PHE A 13 3.23 3.37 -1.98
C PHE A 13 3.77 1.94 -2.02
N SER A 14 5.08 1.77 -2.11
CA SER A 14 5.75 0.47 -1.93
C SER A 14 6.14 0.19 -0.47
N GLY A 15 6.05 1.17 0.42
CA GLY A 15 6.46 1.06 1.83
C GLY A 15 7.97 0.91 2.03
N GLN A 16 8.77 0.94 0.97
CA GLN A 16 10.20 0.68 1.04
C GLN A 16 10.95 1.76 1.83
N ILE A 17 10.42 2.99 1.90
CA ILE A 17 11.02 4.05 2.71
C ILE A 17 11.12 3.66 4.19
N ILE A 18 10.10 2.96 4.72
CA ILE A 18 10.09 2.49 6.11
C ILE A 18 11.20 1.47 6.31
N ARG A 19 11.36 0.52 5.37
CA ARG A 19 12.42 -0.49 5.41
C ARG A 19 13.81 0.13 5.41
N LEU A 20 14.05 1.09 4.51
CA LEU A 20 15.35 1.77 4.41
C LEU A 20 15.74 2.50 5.71
N ILE A 21 14.75 3.01 6.46
CA ILE A 21 14.96 3.65 7.75
C ILE A 21 15.27 2.60 8.83
N GLU A 22 14.45 1.55 8.93
CA GLU A 22 14.60 0.49 9.94
C GLU A 22 15.90 -0.32 9.80
N ASP A 23 16.26 -0.65 8.55
CA ASP A 23 17.48 -1.38 8.22
C ASP A 23 18.75 -0.50 8.37
N GLY A 24 18.57 0.82 8.51
CA GLY A 24 19.65 1.79 8.70
C GLY A 24 20.43 2.14 7.43
N ASP A 25 19.92 1.82 6.23
CA ASP A 25 20.61 2.07 4.96
C ASP A 25 20.75 3.54 4.61
N LEU A 26 19.85 4.37 5.14
CA LEU A 26 19.91 5.82 4.98
C LEU A 26 20.87 6.47 5.98
N GLY A 27 21.55 5.65 6.80
CA GLY A 27 22.47 6.11 7.83
C GLY A 27 21.76 6.54 9.13
N ILE A 28 22.52 7.19 10.01
CA ILE A 28 22.04 7.60 11.33
C ILE A 28 21.32 8.95 11.21
N LYS A 29 20.06 8.99 11.60
CA LYS A 29 19.23 10.20 11.63
C LYS A 29 19.16 10.94 10.28
N PRO A 30 18.76 10.26 9.19
CA PRO A 30 18.68 10.84 7.85
C PRO A 30 17.67 11.99 7.79
N ASN A 31 17.85 12.90 6.83
CA ASN A 31 16.86 13.94 6.52
C ASN A 31 15.95 13.43 5.40
N ILE A 32 14.71 13.10 5.74
CA ILE A 32 13.71 12.59 4.80
C ILE A 32 12.84 13.76 4.35
N ILE A 33 12.91 14.08 3.07
CA ILE A 33 12.14 15.14 2.42
C ILE A 33 10.96 14.50 1.70
N ILE A 34 9.75 14.91 2.07
CA ILE A 34 8.50 14.56 1.40
C ILE A 34 8.01 15.81 0.65
N PRO A 35 8.12 15.86 -0.68
CA PRO A 35 7.56 16.94 -1.47
C PRO A 35 6.04 17.08 -1.24
N ASN A 36 5.53 18.31 -1.19
CA ASN A 36 4.09 18.59 -1.04
C ASN A 36 3.24 17.98 -2.16
N ILE A 37 3.83 17.82 -3.35
CA ILE A 37 3.26 17.10 -4.49
C ILE A 37 2.94 15.64 -4.13
N VAL A 38 3.87 14.93 -3.46
CA VAL A 38 3.68 13.53 -3.01
C VAL A 38 2.53 13.44 -2.01
N VAL A 39 2.49 14.36 -1.04
CA VAL A 39 1.39 14.42 -0.05
C VAL A 39 0.05 14.64 -0.74
N ALA A 40 0.00 15.54 -1.74
CA ALA A 40 -1.22 15.84 -2.46
C ALA A 40 -1.68 14.67 -3.35
N GLU A 41 -0.76 13.95 -3.98
CA GLU A 41 -1.06 12.71 -4.71
C GLU A 41 -1.62 11.62 -3.79
N ILE A 42 -1.03 11.41 -2.61
CA ILE A 42 -1.53 10.44 -1.63
C ILE A 42 -2.94 10.80 -1.17
N GLU A 43 -3.20 12.07 -0.88
CA GLU A 43 -4.55 12.54 -0.54
C GLU A 43 -5.54 12.32 -1.70
N TYR A 44 -5.12 12.63 -2.93
CA TYR A 44 -5.95 12.43 -4.12
C TYR A 44 -6.29 10.95 -4.32
N ARG A 45 -5.30 10.05 -4.25
CA ARG A 45 -5.52 8.61 -4.36
C ARG A 45 -6.37 8.08 -3.21
N SER A 46 -6.23 8.60 -2.00
CA SER A 46 -7.09 8.23 -0.85
C SER A 46 -8.57 8.53 -1.07
N ASN A 47 -8.87 9.56 -1.86
CA ASN A 47 -10.25 9.92 -2.19
C ASN A 47 -10.86 9.05 -3.30
N ILE A 48 -10.06 8.50 -4.22
CA ILE A 48 -10.54 7.78 -5.43
C ILE A 48 -10.30 6.28 -5.36
N GLN A 49 -9.20 5.86 -4.74
CA GLN A 49 -8.71 4.49 -4.56
C GLN A 49 -8.33 4.30 -3.09
N LYS A 50 -9.37 4.16 -2.25
CA LYS A 50 -9.24 4.18 -0.79
C LYS A 50 -8.13 3.25 -0.28
N GLU A 51 -8.12 1.98 -0.69
CA GLU A 51 -7.15 0.98 -0.25
C GLU A 51 -5.70 1.46 -0.36
N ILE A 52 -5.31 1.92 -1.56
CA ILE A 52 -3.94 2.36 -1.86
C ILE A 52 -3.64 3.65 -1.11
N GLY A 53 -4.56 4.61 -1.17
CA GLY A 53 -4.33 5.90 -0.56
C GLY A 53 -4.19 5.81 0.96
N PHE A 54 -4.99 4.97 1.61
CA PHE A 54 -4.87 4.72 3.05
C PHE A 54 -3.55 4.05 3.40
N TYR A 55 -3.04 3.12 2.57
CA TYR A 55 -1.69 2.59 2.75
C TYR A 55 -0.65 3.72 2.71
N GLY A 56 -0.69 4.60 1.71
CA GLY A 56 0.20 5.76 1.64
C GLY A 56 0.07 6.70 2.85
N ILE A 57 -1.15 6.94 3.34
CA ILE A 57 -1.38 7.74 4.56
C ILE A 57 -0.72 7.07 5.78
N ASN A 58 -0.79 5.75 5.91
CA ASN A 58 -0.18 5.03 7.02
C ASN A 58 1.35 5.15 6.99
N ILE A 59 1.97 5.02 5.82
CA ILE A 59 3.40 5.27 5.66
C ILE A 59 3.78 6.69 6.08
N LEU A 60 2.97 7.71 5.72
CA LEU A 60 3.21 9.08 6.17
C LEU A 60 3.09 9.25 7.70
N LYS A 61 2.19 8.51 8.36
CA LYS A 61 2.08 8.49 9.82
C LYS A 61 3.29 7.82 10.46
N GLU A 62 3.73 6.68 9.95
CA GLU A 62 4.93 5.99 10.45
C GLU A 62 6.17 6.87 10.32
N LEU A 63 6.34 7.57 9.20
CA LEU A 63 7.42 8.56 9.04
C LEU A 63 7.34 9.68 10.10
N ARG A 64 6.14 10.12 10.47
CA ARG A 64 5.97 11.10 11.56
C ARG A 64 6.39 10.51 12.90
N GLU A 65 6.03 9.26 13.19
CA GLU A 65 6.44 8.58 14.42
C GLU A 65 7.96 8.43 14.52
N PHE A 66 8.64 8.02 13.43
CA PHE A 66 10.11 7.98 13.40
C PHE A 66 10.74 9.33 13.67
N HIS A 67 10.15 10.41 13.15
CA HIS A 67 10.61 11.76 13.42
C HIS A 67 10.46 12.15 14.90
N GLU A 68 9.31 11.84 15.51
CA GLU A 68 9.03 12.12 16.92
C GLU A 68 9.94 11.33 17.86
N LYS A 69 10.29 10.09 17.49
CA LYS A 69 11.29 9.25 18.19
C LYS A 69 12.73 9.75 17.98
N GLY A 70 12.95 10.68 17.06
CA GLY A 70 14.27 11.24 16.74
C GLY A 70 15.14 10.34 15.87
N GLU A 71 14.55 9.31 15.27
CA GLU A 71 15.20 8.34 14.38
C GLU A 71 15.46 8.95 12.99
N ILE A 72 14.63 9.91 12.55
CA ILE A 72 14.80 10.67 11.31
C ILE A 72 14.51 12.17 11.53
N ASN A 73 14.94 13.02 10.59
CA ASN A 73 14.44 14.39 10.46
C ASN A 73 13.48 14.46 9.26
N LEU A 74 12.17 14.63 9.53
CA LEU A 74 11.16 14.71 8.49
C LEU A 74 10.93 16.16 8.05
N ILE A 75 11.07 16.42 6.76
CA ILE A 75 10.94 17.74 6.12
C ILE A 75 9.85 17.64 5.05
N ILE A 76 8.93 18.59 5.04
CA ILE A 76 7.97 18.75 3.94
C ILE A 76 8.41 19.96 3.12
N SER A 77 8.57 19.80 1.80
CA SER A 77 9.12 20.85 0.91
C SER A 77 8.26 21.07 -0.33
N GLY A 78 8.43 22.22 -0.96
CA GLY A 78 7.83 22.54 -2.26
C GLY A 78 6.40 23.06 -2.19
N ASP A 79 5.90 23.46 -3.35
CA ASP A 79 4.53 23.96 -3.49
C ASP A 79 3.51 22.83 -3.52
N ARG A 80 2.31 23.11 -3.01
CA ARG A 80 1.20 22.15 -3.07
C ARG A 80 0.43 22.34 -4.37
N PRO A 81 0.35 21.31 -5.25
CA PRO A 81 -0.47 21.39 -6.45
C PRO A 81 -1.96 21.48 -6.10
N THR A 82 -2.73 22.09 -6.99
CA THR A 82 -4.19 22.05 -6.94
C THR A 82 -4.73 20.69 -7.41
N ARG A 83 -5.98 20.37 -7.03
CA ARG A 83 -6.63 19.11 -7.45
C ARG A 83 -6.74 18.97 -8.97
N ASP A 84 -6.96 20.07 -9.68
CA ASP A 84 -7.08 20.06 -11.13
C ASP A 84 -5.74 19.78 -11.80
N GLN A 85 -4.64 20.32 -11.26
CA GLN A 85 -3.28 19.99 -11.73
C GLN A 85 -2.98 18.50 -11.55
N ILE A 86 -3.28 17.91 -10.39
CA ILE A 86 -3.06 16.48 -10.14
C ILE A 86 -3.89 15.62 -11.12
N LYS A 87 -5.14 16.00 -11.37
CA LYS A 87 -6.05 15.24 -12.25
C LYS A 87 -5.66 15.34 -13.72
N LEU A 88 -5.10 16.49 -14.14
CA LEU A 88 -4.81 16.79 -15.54
C LEU A 88 -3.37 16.48 -15.94
N SER A 89 -2.44 16.29 -14.99
CA SER A 89 -1.07 15.91 -15.30
C SER A 89 -0.97 14.43 -15.69
N PRO A 90 -0.65 14.10 -16.95
CA PRO A 90 -0.14 12.77 -17.28
C PRO A 90 1.20 12.56 -16.54
N GLY A 91 1.49 11.31 -16.16
CA GLY A 91 2.42 10.95 -15.07
C GLY A 91 3.76 11.69 -14.94
N GLY A 92 4.32 12.26 -16.00
CA GLY A 92 5.63 12.93 -15.96
C GLY A 92 5.69 14.34 -15.36
N GLU A 93 4.58 15.10 -15.30
CA GLU A 93 4.64 16.50 -14.83
C GLU A 93 4.78 16.62 -13.30
N LEU A 94 4.06 15.77 -12.55
CA LEU A 94 4.18 15.76 -11.08
C LEU A 94 5.56 15.21 -10.68
N ASP A 95 6.04 14.20 -11.39
CA ASP A 95 7.36 13.61 -11.25
C ASP A 95 8.48 14.65 -11.46
N ALA A 96 8.32 15.58 -12.41
CA ALA A 96 9.27 16.67 -12.61
C ALA A 96 9.35 17.60 -11.40
N LEU A 97 8.21 17.91 -10.75
CA LEU A 97 8.19 18.72 -9.54
C LEU A 97 8.89 18.02 -8.36
N ILE A 98 8.80 16.70 -8.27
CA ILE A 98 9.55 15.91 -7.27
C ILE A 98 11.07 16.06 -7.51
N ARG A 99 11.51 15.94 -8.77
CA ARG A 99 12.92 16.10 -9.15
C ARG A 99 13.42 17.53 -8.89
N GLU A 100 12.61 18.55 -9.20
CA GLU A 100 12.93 19.94 -8.86
C GLU A 100 13.16 20.13 -7.35
N GLU A 101 12.33 19.51 -6.50
CA GLU A 101 12.51 19.58 -5.05
C GLU A 101 13.77 18.84 -4.57
N ALA A 102 14.14 17.74 -5.20
CA ALA A 102 15.41 17.06 -4.94
C ALA A 102 16.61 17.96 -5.27
N ILE A 103 16.60 18.62 -6.45
CA ILE A 103 17.65 19.57 -6.87
C ILE A 103 17.74 20.75 -5.90
N LYS A 104 16.62 21.41 -5.60
CA LYS A 104 16.59 22.61 -4.73
C LYS A 104 17.15 22.32 -3.33
N ASN A 105 16.97 21.10 -2.84
CA ASN A 105 17.40 20.72 -1.51
C ASN A 105 18.78 20.05 -1.46
N ASP A 106 19.44 19.85 -2.62
CA ASP A 106 20.68 19.07 -2.74
C ASP A 106 20.52 17.68 -2.10
N ALA A 107 19.49 16.97 -2.55
CA ALA A 107 19.02 15.71 -1.97
C ALA A 107 19.06 14.57 -3.00
N ILE A 108 19.35 13.37 -2.51
CA ILE A 108 19.33 12.14 -3.27
C ILE A 108 17.87 11.76 -3.52
N LEU A 109 17.47 11.57 -4.78
CA LEU A 109 16.14 11.10 -5.13
C LEU A 109 16.00 9.62 -4.80
N ILE A 110 15.05 9.24 -3.94
CA ILE A 110 14.69 7.85 -3.66
C ILE A 110 13.43 7.48 -4.44
N THR A 111 13.52 6.47 -5.30
CA THR A 111 12.39 5.99 -6.11
C THR A 111 12.45 4.48 -6.35
N THR A 112 11.28 3.87 -6.52
CA THR A 112 11.13 2.51 -7.08
C THR A 112 10.76 2.54 -8.57
N ASP A 113 10.44 3.71 -9.12
CA ASP A 113 10.16 3.90 -10.55
C ASP A 113 11.45 4.12 -11.33
N ARG A 114 11.75 3.16 -12.21
CA ARG A 114 12.93 3.19 -13.06
C ARG A 114 12.93 4.37 -14.03
N ILE A 115 11.78 4.76 -14.57
CA ILE A 115 11.68 5.89 -15.51
C ILE A 115 12.00 7.19 -14.76
N GLN A 116 11.39 7.41 -13.60
CA GLN A 116 11.62 8.58 -12.75
C GLN A 116 13.11 8.71 -12.37
N GLY A 117 13.72 7.60 -11.97
CA GLY A 117 15.15 7.58 -11.66
C GLY A 117 16.05 7.82 -12.87
N ASP A 118 15.77 7.22 -14.03
CA ASP A 118 16.65 7.30 -15.20
C ASP A 118 16.60 8.72 -15.77
N VAL A 119 15.42 9.36 -15.74
CA VAL A 119 15.26 10.79 -16.06
C VAL A 119 15.97 11.67 -15.04
N GLY A 120 15.89 11.37 -13.74
CA GLY A 120 16.63 12.10 -12.70
C GLY A 120 18.14 12.06 -12.90
N ILE A 121 18.71 10.88 -13.20
CA ILE A 121 20.13 10.74 -13.52
C ILE A 121 20.49 11.59 -14.74
N PHE A 122 19.66 11.57 -15.78
CA PHE A 122 19.86 12.40 -16.97
C PHE A 122 19.85 13.91 -16.64
N GLU A 123 18.99 14.34 -15.71
CA GLU A 123 18.92 15.72 -15.21
C GLU A 123 20.05 16.08 -14.22
N GLY A 124 20.93 15.12 -13.87
CA GLY A 124 22.10 15.33 -13.02
C GLY A 124 21.85 15.09 -11.53
N LEU A 125 20.72 14.49 -11.15
CA LEU A 125 20.45 14.08 -9.77
C LEU A 125 21.24 12.84 -9.37
N GLU A 126 21.62 12.79 -8.10
CA GLU A 126 21.97 11.53 -7.45
C GLU A 126 20.67 10.76 -7.15
N VAL A 127 20.63 9.49 -7.57
CA VAL A 127 19.43 8.65 -7.45
C VAL A 127 19.75 7.38 -6.66
N PHE A 128 18.97 7.14 -5.62
CA PHE A 128 18.94 5.88 -4.89
C PHE A 128 17.80 5.02 -5.45
N TYR A 129 18.16 4.04 -6.27
CA TYR A 129 17.21 3.02 -6.71
C TYR A 129 16.93 2.03 -5.61
N VAL A 130 15.69 2.05 -5.14
CA VAL A 130 15.21 1.03 -4.23
C VAL A 130 14.91 -0.22 -5.06
N ARG A 131 15.83 -1.20 -5.00
CA ARG A 131 15.56 -2.54 -5.51
C ARG A 131 14.64 -3.27 -4.54
N ASP A 132 13.79 -4.15 -5.04
CA ASP A 132 13.06 -5.10 -4.19
C ASP A 132 14.08 -5.86 -3.33
N ARG A 133 14.06 -5.56 -2.03
CA ARG A 133 14.89 -6.23 -1.03
C ARG A 133 14.25 -7.55 -0.65
N SER A 134 15.08 -8.49 -0.21
CA SER A 134 14.59 -9.69 0.48
C SER A 134 13.61 -9.30 1.59
N PRO A 135 12.58 -10.10 1.86
CA PRO A 135 11.47 -9.69 2.71
C PRO A 135 11.91 -9.40 4.14
N ARG A 136 11.11 -8.59 4.84
CA ARG A 136 11.05 -8.66 6.31
C ARG A 136 10.88 -10.12 6.74
N LYS A 137 11.31 -10.48 7.96
CA LYS A 137 10.83 -11.72 8.58
C LYS A 137 9.31 -11.79 8.34
N PRO A 138 8.78 -12.89 7.77
CA PRO A 138 7.38 -12.92 7.39
C PRO A 138 6.55 -12.53 8.60
N ARG A 139 5.73 -11.48 8.48
CA ARG A 139 4.57 -11.36 9.38
C ARG A 139 3.88 -12.71 9.31
N GLU A 140 3.74 -13.38 10.45
CA GLU A 140 3.07 -14.67 10.43
C GLU A 140 1.67 -14.39 9.90
N VAL A 141 1.32 -15.04 8.79
CA VAL A 141 0.01 -14.90 8.13
C VAL A 141 -1.12 -15.07 9.15
N LEU A 142 -0.89 -15.90 10.17
CA LEU A 142 -1.75 -16.18 11.32
C LEU A 142 -2.24 -14.94 12.11
N GLU A 143 -1.60 -13.78 11.96
CA GLU A 143 -2.03 -12.55 12.64
C GLU A 143 -3.19 -11.83 11.92
N LEU A 144 -3.44 -12.15 10.64
CA LEU A 144 -4.44 -11.45 9.82
C LEU A 144 -5.88 -11.71 10.27
N LYS A 145 -6.66 -10.65 10.47
CA LYS A 145 -8.08 -10.73 10.87
C LYS A 145 -8.92 -11.59 9.93
N LEU A 146 -8.61 -11.55 8.63
CA LEU A 146 -9.27 -12.35 7.61
C LEU A 146 -9.24 -13.86 7.93
N LEU A 147 -8.16 -14.36 8.52
CA LEU A 147 -7.96 -15.79 8.72
C LEU A 147 -8.76 -16.35 9.88
N TYR A 148 -9.22 -15.51 10.82
CA TYR A 148 -10.15 -15.94 11.87
C TYR A 148 -11.48 -16.48 11.31
N PHE A 149 -11.79 -16.19 10.04
CA PHE A 149 -12.97 -16.73 9.35
C PHE A 149 -12.70 -18.05 8.60
N PHE A 150 -11.45 -18.53 8.56
CA PHE A 150 -11.08 -19.78 7.90
C PHE A 150 -10.92 -20.92 8.91
N ASP A 151 -11.45 -22.08 8.55
CA ASP A 151 -11.12 -23.36 9.18
C ASP A 151 -10.57 -24.33 8.12
N ASP A 152 -10.25 -25.56 8.53
CA ASP A 152 -9.66 -26.58 7.64
C ASP A 152 -10.58 -26.97 6.47
N SER A 153 -11.90 -26.76 6.62
CA SER A 153 -12.91 -27.09 5.61
C SER A 153 -13.40 -25.88 4.80
N THR A 154 -12.99 -24.66 5.17
CA THR A 154 -13.37 -23.42 4.48
C THR A 154 -12.61 -23.28 3.16
N MET A 155 -13.37 -23.26 2.06
CA MET A 155 -12.87 -23.01 0.71
C MET A 155 -12.78 -21.51 0.41
N SER A 156 -13.77 -20.74 0.86
CA SER A 156 -13.80 -19.29 0.69
C SER A 156 -14.60 -18.61 1.79
N VAL A 157 -14.22 -17.37 2.09
CA VAL A 157 -14.92 -16.47 3.02
C VAL A 157 -15.49 -15.30 2.24
N HIS A 158 -16.70 -14.89 2.62
CA HIS A 158 -17.45 -13.79 2.03
C HIS A 158 -17.87 -12.84 3.15
N LEU A 159 -17.26 -11.66 3.16
CA LEU A 159 -17.53 -10.58 4.11
C LEU A 159 -18.20 -9.45 3.36
N LYS A 160 -19.24 -8.87 3.97
CA LYS A 160 -19.93 -7.71 3.45
C LYS A 160 -20.35 -6.82 4.61
N ARG A 161 -20.18 -5.51 4.45
CA ARG A 161 -20.57 -4.54 5.49
C ARG A 161 -22.04 -4.72 5.88
N ASN A 162 -22.33 -4.61 7.18
CA ASN A 162 -23.66 -4.76 7.78
C ASN A 162 -24.31 -6.13 7.57
N ASN A 163 -23.55 -7.12 7.10
CA ASN A 163 -23.99 -8.49 6.93
C ASN A 163 -23.16 -9.41 7.83
N PRO A 164 -23.74 -10.52 8.29
CA PRO A 164 -22.96 -11.57 8.94
C PRO A 164 -21.94 -12.20 7.97
N PRO A 165 -20.80 -12.69 8.47
CA PRO A 165 -19.79 -13.36 7.66
C PRO A 165 -20.27 -14.76 7.22
N TYR A 166 -19.95 -15.13 5.98
CA TYR A 166 -20.26 -16.45 5.42
C TYR A 166 -19.02 -17.17 4.92
N ALA A 167 -19.00 -18.50 5.06
CA ALA A 167 -17.99 -19.39 4.53
C ALA A 167 -18.61 -20.42 3.60
N LYS A 168 -17.96 -20.68 2.47
CA LYS A 168 -18.21 -21.85 1.65
C LYS A 168 -17.35 -23.00 2.16
N LYS A 169 -17.96 -24.04 2.72
CA LYS A 169 -17.24 -25.17 3.31
C LYS A 169 -17.48 -26.47 2.53
N GLY A 170 -16.43 -27.28 2.41
CA GLY A 170 -16.45 -28.57 1.72
C GLY A 170 -15.43 -28.67 0.59
N SER A 171 -15.86 -29.16 -0.58
CA SER A 171 -15.00 -29.47 -1.73
C SER A 171 -15.64 -29.03 -3.05
N PRO A 172 -14.90 -28.95 -4.16
CA PRO A 172 -15.47 -28.66 -5.48
C PRO A 172 -16.59 -29.62 -5.82
N GLY A 173 -17.74 -29.08 -6.26
CA GLY A 173 -18.93 -29.88 -6.57
C GLY A 173 -19.73 -30.36 -5.36
N ASN A 174 -19.18 -30.31 -4.14
CA ASN A 174 -19.88 -30.67 -2.90
C ASN A 174 -19.53 -29.73 -1.76
N TRP A 175 -20.27 -28.62 -1.67
CA TRP A 175 -20.06 -27.56 -0.68
C TRP A 175 -21.39 -27.04 -0.14
N ARG A 176 -21.33 -26.41 1.03
CA ARG A 176 -22.45 -25.69 1.63
C ARG A 176 -22.02 -24.29 2.08
N LEU A 177 -22.94 -23.33 1.98
CA LEU A 177 -22.75 -22.00 2.52
C LEU A 177 -23.13 -22.02 4.00
N GLU A 178 -22.20 -21.66 4.87
CA GLU A 178 -22.42 -21.56 6.30
C GLU A 178 -22.26 -20.13 6.77
N LYS A 179 -23.10 -19.74 7.73
CA LYS A 179 -22.95 -18.50 8.47
C LYS A 179 -21.94 -18.72 9.59
N ILE A 180 -20.86 -17.94 9.62
CA ILE A 180 -19.75 -18.16 10.58
C ILE A 180 -20.14 -17.64 11.98
N SER A 181 -20.76 -16.46 12.04
CA SER A 181 -21.26 -15.84 13.26
C SER A 181 -22.56 -15.09 13.00
N ASN A 182 -23.32 -14.78 14.06
CA ASN A 182 -24.51 -13.92 13.95
C ASN A 182 -24.17 -12.43 13.96
N ASP A 183 -22.98 -12.08 14.45
CA ASP A 183 -22.50 -10.71 14.51
C ASP A 183 -22.26 -10.17 13.11
N VAL A 184 -22.79 -8.97 12.85
CA VAL A 184 -22.65 -8.31 11.56
C VAL A 184 -21.28 -7.66 11.45
N ILE A 185 -20.66 -7.75 10.27
CA ILE A 185 -19.40 -7.08 10.01
C ILE A 185 -19.63 -5.58 9.99
N SER A 186 -19.01 -4.86 10.91
CA SER A 186 -19.15 -3.40 11.01
C SER A 186 -18.41 -2.67 9.89
N ASN A 187 -18.71 -1.39 9.69
CA ASN A 187 -17.97 -0.56 8.74
C ASN A 187 -16.48 -0.45 9.09
N GLN A 188 -16.15 -0.34 10.38
CA GLN A 188 -14.74 -0.24 10.79
C GLN A 188 -14.03 -1.58 10.57
N GLU A 189 -14.67 -2.68 10.95
CA GLU A 189 -14.08 -4.01 10.86
C GLU A 189 -13.75 -4.42 9.43
N ILE A 190 -14.67 -4.20 8.46
CA ILE A 190 -14.40 -4.56 7.07
C ILE A 190 -13.29 -3.70 6.46
N GLU A 191 -13.22 -2.41 6.82
CA GLU A 191 -12.16 -1.52 6.35
C GLU A 191 -10.82 -1.92 6.97
N ASP A 192 -10.77 -2.24 8.26
CA ASP A 192 -9.56 -2.76 8.91
C ASP A 192 -9.05 -4.02 8.22
N ILE A 193 -9.94 -5.00 7.94
CA ILE A 193 -9.56 -6.23 7.24
C ILE A 193 -9.03 -5.90 5.84
N ALA A 194 -9.69 -5.00 5.10
CA ALA A 194 -9.23 -4.58 3.78
C ALA A 194 -7.84 -3.94 3.83
N TYR A 195 -7.59 -3.05 4.80
CA TYR A 195 -6.28 -2.40 4.96
C TYR A 195 -5.19 -3.40 5.31
N GLU A 196 -5.46 -4.30 6.24
CA GLU A 196 -4.50 -5.31 6.68
C GLU A 196 -4.09 -6.23 5.53
N ILE A 197 -5.05 -6.61 4.67
CA ILE A 197 -4.78 -7.38 3.44
C ILE A 197 -3.88 -6.59 2.50
N VAL A 198 -4.19 -5.32 2.24
CA VAL A 198 -3.43 -4.48 1.29
C VAL A 198 -2.00 -4.23 1.79
N GLU A 199 -1.85 -3.94 3.08
CA GLU A 199 -0.56 -3.77 3.74
C GLU A 199 0.27 -5.05 3.63
N PHE A 200 -0.31 -6.20 3.99
CA PHE A 200 0.36 -7.49 3.88
C PHE A 200 0.79 -7.80 2.44
N VAL A 201 -0.11 -7.65 1.46
CA VAL A 201 0.17 -7.95 0.05
C VAL A 201 1.29 -7.08 -0.51
N ARG A 202 1.40 -5.82 -0.09
CA ARG A 202 2.46 -4.91 -0.54
C ARG A 202 3.81 -5.20 0.10
N GLU A 203 3.80 -5.80 1.29
CA GLU A 203 5.04 -6.12 2.01
C GLU A 203 5.56 -7.54 1.76
N ASP A 204 4.69 -8.49 1.46
CA ASP A 204 5.01 -9.90 1.29
C ASP A 204 5.48 -10.22 -0.14
N GLU A 205 6.65 -10.85 -0.29
CA GLU A 205 7.25 -11.16 -1.61
C GLU A 205 6.50 -12.23 -2.42
N HIS A 206 5.66 -13.02 -1.76
CA HIS A 206 4.86 -14.06 -2.39
C HIS A 206 3.44 -13.59 -2.69
N SER A 207 3.21 -12.29 -2.55
CA SER A 207 1.93 -11.64 -2.74
C SER A 207 2.07 -10.50 -3.76
N PHE A 208 1.00 -10.23 -4.50
CA PHE A 208 0.96 -9.15 -5.47
C PHE A 208 -0.47 -8.75 -5.79
N ILE A 209 -0.66 -7.54 -6.28
CA ILE A 209 -1.95 -7.05 -6.77
C ILE A 209 -2.09 -7.45 -8.24
N GLU A 210 -3.07 -8.30 -8.56
CA GLU A 210 -3.37 -8.75 -9.93
C GLU A 210 -4.08 -7.65 -10.73
N ILE A 211 -5.11 -7.05 -10.11
CA ILE A 211 -6.00 -6.08 -10.77
C ILE A 211 -6.30 -4.97 -9.79
N GLU A 212 -6.18 -3.74 -10.28
CA GLU A 212 -6.51 -2.56 -9.51
C GLU A 212 -7.32 -1.59 -10.38
N LYS A 213 -8.57 -1.35 -10.00
CA LYS A 213 -9.51 -0.45 -10.68
C LYS A 213 -10.30 0.36 -9.65
N THR A 214 -10.95 1.42 -10.09
CA THR A 214 -11.78 2.25 -9.21
C THR A 214 -12.85 1.41 -8.51
N GLY A 215 -12.74 1.27 -7.19
CA GLY A 215 -13.65 0.50 -6.35
C GLY A 215 -13.47 -1.02 -6.40
N ALA A 216 -12.45 -1.56 -7.08
CA ALA A 216 -12.21 -3.00 -7.14
C ALA A 216 -10.71 -3.34 -7.17
N MET A 217 -10.31 -4.27 -6.32
CA MET A 217 -8.96 -4.81 -6.25
C MET A 217 -9.01 -6.34 -6.22
N VAL A 218 -8.11 -6.97 -6.96
CA VAL A 218 -7.82 -8.40 -6.86
C VAL A 218 -6.37 -8.55 -6.44
N ALA A 219 -6.15 -9.21 -5.31
CA ALA A 219 -4.84 -9.47 -4.75
C ALA A 219 -4.61 -10.98 -4.64
N GLN A 220 -3.43 -11.42 -5.07
CA GLN A 220 -2.90 -12.72 -4.71
C GLN A 220 -2.11 -12.52 -3.40
N MET A 221 -2.61 -13.07 -2.30
CA MET A 221 -2.01 -13.01 -0.97
C MET A 221 -1.52 -14.40 -0.59
N ARG A 222 -0.25 -14.70 -0.90
CA ARG A 222 0.32 -16.06 -0.86
C ARG A 222 -0.57 -17.06 -1.56
N GLU A 223 -1.14 -18.04 -0.85
CA GLU A 223 -2.09 -18.97 -1.43
C GLU A 223 -3.46 -18.32 -1.69
N PHE A 224 -3.91 -17.33 -0.94
CA PHE A 224 -5.26 -16.79 -1.08
C PHE A 224 -5.40 -15.87 -2.29
N ARG A 225 -6.50 -16.03 -3.04
CA ARG A 225 -6.93 -15.02 -4.01
C ARG A 225 -8.06 -14.20 -3.40
N ILE A 226 -7.82 -12.91 -3.22
CA ILE A 226 -8.71 -12.01 -2.49
C ILE A 226 -9.24 -10.96 -3.45
N VAL A 227 -10.56 -10.76 -3.41
CA VAL A 227 -11.25 -9.69 -4.12
C VAL A 227 -11.81 -8.74 -3.10
N ILE A 228 -11.43 -7.46 -3.19
CA ILE A 228 -11.97 -6.36 -2.39
C ILE A 228 -12.75 -5.46 -3.34
N THR A 229 -14.00 -5.19 -3.02
CA THR A 229 -14.84 -4.27 -3.81
C THR A 229 -15.50 -3.25 -2.91
N ARG A 230 -15.77 -2.06 -3.46
CA ARG A 230 -16.50 -0.98 -2.81
C ARG A 230 -17.19 -0.10 -3.87
N PRO A 231 -18.10 0.82 -3.47
CA PRO A 231 -18.62 1.82 -4.40
C PRO A 231 -17.49 2.59 -5.11
N PRO A 232 -17.59 2.83 -6.43
CA PRO A 232 -18.78 2.65 -7.28
C PRO A 232 -18.95 1.25 -7.90
N PHE A 233 -18.03 0.31 -7.69
CA PHE A 233 -18.07 -1.01 -8.32
C PHE A 233 -19.14 -1.93 -7.72
N SER A 234 -19.28 -1.89 -6.40
CA SER A 234 -20.29 -2.63 -5.63
C SER A 234 -21.16 -1.66 -4.83
N ASN A 235 -22.29 -2.14 -4.30
CA ASN A 235 -23.16 -1.33 -3.45
C ASN A 235 -22.55 -1.02 -2.08
N ASP A 236 -21.66 -1.88 -1.62
CA ASP A 236 -21.03 -1.79 -0.32
C ASP A 236 -19.61 -2.39 -0.35
N VAL A 237 -18.81 -2.18 0.70
CA VAL A 237 -17.53 -2.86 0.88
C VAL A 237 -17.80 -4.36 1.02
N GLU A 238 -17.14 -5.14 0.18
CA GLU A 238 -17.21 -6.60 0.16
C GLU A 238 -15.79 -7.17 0.01
N ILE A 239 -15.48 -8.20 0.78
CA ILE A 239 -14.23 -8.94 0.71
C ILE A 239 -14.56 -10.41 0.47
N THR A 240 -14.06 -10.96 -0.62
CA THR A 240 -14.13 -12.41 -0.89
C THR A 240 -12.72 -12.96 -0.95
N ALA A 241 -12.39 -13.85 -0.04
CA ALA A 241 -11.11 -14.54 -0.02
C ALA A 241 -11.31 -16.02 -0.37
N VAL A 242 -10.59 -16.51 -1.36
CA VAL A 242 -10.67 -17.89 -1.83
C VAL A 242 -9.33 -18.57 -1.60
N ARG A 243 -9.34 -19.74 -0.99
CA ARG A 243 -8.18 -20.65 -1.01
C ARG A 243 -8.25 -21.41 -2.34
N PRO A 244 -7.41 -21.11 -3.35
CA PRO A 244 -7.37 -21.86 -4.59
C PRO A 244 -7.05 -23.29 -4.24
N LEU A 245 -7.91 -24.18 -4.70
CA LEU A 245 -7.65 -25.60 -4.62
C LEU A 245 -6.62 -25.91 -5.69
N VAL A 246 -5.61 -26.68 -5.28
CA VAL A 246 -4.49 -27.18 -6.07
C VAL A 246 -4.87 -27.30 -7.55
N THR A 247 -4.03 -26.70 -8.40
CA THR A 247 -4.04 -26.85 -9.86
C THR A 247 -4.36 -28.30 -10.25
N LEU A 248 -5.44 -28.47 -11.02
CA LEU A 248 -5.66 -29.69 -11.83
C LEU A 248 -4.56 -29.80 -12.90
#